data_AF-A0A2N3END1-F1
#
_entry.id   AF-A0A2N3END1-F1
#
_cell.length_a   1.000
_cell.length_b   1.000
_cell.length_c   1.000
_cell.angle_alpha   90.00
_cell.angle_beta   90.00
_cell.angle_gamma   90.00
#
_symmetry.space_group_name_H-M   'P 1'
#
loop_
_entity.id
_entity.type
_entity.pdbx_description
1 polymer ?
#
loop_
_entity_poly.entity_id
_entity_poly.type
_entity_poly.pdbx_seq_one_letter_code
_entity_poly.pdbx_strand_id
1 'polypeptide(L)'
;MRITMKTGLAVALLLILAACVSPQEEAARAAARQQADKAECQRIGFTEGTEAFANCLLKLKEIRAQEENARALRQLQTPSPWGWGPYPGYYPYRY
;
A
#
# COMPACT_ATOMS: atom_id res chain seq x y z
N MET A 1 -31.73 -18.69 -20.32
CA MET A 1 -30.31 -18.24 -20.39
C MET A 1 -30.10 -16.73 -20.64
N ARG A 2 -31.14 -15.90 -20.90
CA ARG A 2 -30.98 -14.44 -21.06
C ARG A 2 -31.07 -13.64 -19.74
N ILE A 3 -31.70 -14.19 -18.70
CA ILE A 3 -31.93 -13.52 -17.41
C ILE A 3 -30.67 -13.53 -16.54
N THR A 4 -29.94 -14.65 -16.51
CA THR A 4 -28.65 -14.80 -15.80
C THR A 4 -27.53 -13.91 -16.34
N MET A 5 -27.56 -13.58 -17.64
CA MET A 5 -26.56 -12.71 -18.27
C MET A 5 -26.76 -11.22 -17.91
N LYS A 6 -28.02 -10.77 -17.75
CA LYS A 6 -28.35 -9.41 -17.30
C LYS A 6 -28.00 -9.19 -15.83
N THR A 7 -28.28 -10.16 -14.97
CA THR A 7 -27.91 -10.10 -13.55
C THR A 7 -26.40 -10.15 -13.35
N GLY A 8 -25.68 -10.98 -14.12
CA GLY A 8 -24.23 -11.02 -14.10
C GLY A 8 -23.59 -9.68 -14.50
N LEU A 9 -24.11 -9.03 -15.54
CA LEU A 9 -23.63 -7.73 -16.01
C LEU A 9 -23.89 -6.59 -15.00
N ALA A 10 -25.03 -6.63 -14.30
CA ALA A 10 -25.35 -5.68 -13.25
C ALA A 10 -24.42 -5.81 -12.02
N VAL A 11 -24.10 -7.05 -11.62
CA VAL A 11 -23.16 -7.30 -10.51
C VAL A 11 -21.73 -6.89 -10.89
N ALA A 12 -21.30 -7.19 -12.12
CA ALA A 12 -20.01 -6.75 -12.63
C ALA A 12 -19.89 -5.22 -12.62
N LEU A 13 -20.95 -4.50 -13.00
CA LEU A 13 -20.95 -3.04 -13.00
C LEU A 13 -20.78 -2.47 -11.58
N LEU A 14 -21.49 -3.00 -10.59
CA LEU A 14 -21.39 -2.55 -9.20
C LEU A 14 -19.99 -2.79 -8.59
N LEU A 15 -19.31 -3.88 -8.98
CA LEU A 15 -17.95 -4.16 -8.52
C LEU A 15 -16.92 -3.17 -9.07
N ILE A 16 -17.11 -2.66 -10.29
CA ILE A 16 -16.21 -1.67 -10.90
C ILE A 16 -16.33 -0.32 -10.17
N LEU A 17 -17.54 0.05 -9.70
CA LEU A 17 -17.73 1.27 -8.91
C LEU A 17 -17.11 1.19 -7.50
N ALA A 18 -16.97 -0.01 -6.93
CA ALA A 18 -16.32 -0.20 -5.62
C ALA A 18 -14.79 -0.14 -5.68
N ALA A 19 -14.19 -0.09 -6.88
CA ALA A 19 -12.74 -0.02 -7.06
C ALA A 19 -12.15 1.40 -6.90
N CYS A 20 -13.00 2.43 -6.78
CA CYS A 20 -12.54 3.78 -6.46
C CYS A 20 -12.22 3.87 -4.98
N VAL A 21 -10.94 3.76 -4.60
CA VAL A 21 -10.51 4.18 -3.27
C VAL A 21 -10.84 5.66 -3.14
N SER A 22 -11.61 6.03 -2.12
CA SER A 22 -11.97 7.43 -1.93
C SER A 22 -10.73 8.21 -1.42
N PRO A 23 -10.53 9.47 -1.82
CA PRO A 23 -9.45 10.29 -1.28
C PRO A 23 -9.51 10.42 0.24
N GLN A 24 -10.72 10.28 0.81
CA GLN A 24 -10.94 10.26 2.25
C GLN A 24 -10.33 9.03 2.93
N GLU A 25 -10.42 7.84 2.32
CA GLU A 25 -9.77 6.65 2.84
C GLU A 25 -8.25 6.73 2.81
N GLU A 26 -7.68 7.30 1.74
CA GLU A 26 -6.23 7.49 1.65
C GLU A 26 -5.71 8.43 2.74
N ALA A 27 -6.40 9.55 2.97
CA ALA A 27 -6.09 10.48 4.05
C ALA A 27 -6.19 9.81 5.44
N ALA A 28 -7.22 9.00 5.67
CA ALA A 28 -7.38 8.25 6.92
C ALA A 28 -6.23 7.25 7.14
N ARG A 29 -5.83 6.53 6.09
CA ARG A 29 -4.68 5.60 6.14
C ARG A 29 -3.37 6.36 6.41
N ALA A 30 -3.16 7.50 5.76
CA ALA A 30 -1.97 8.33 5.97
C ALA A 30 -1.91 8.86 7.42
N ALA A 31 -3.03 9.33 7.96
CA ALA A 31 -3.13 9.80 9.34
C ALA A 31 -2.85 8.68 10.36
N ALA A 32 -3.41 7.48 10.14
CA ALA A 32 -3.15 6.32 11.00
C ALA A 32 -1.66 5.92 10.99
N ARG A 33 -1.02 5.95 9.81
CA ARG A 33 0.43 5.70 9.70
C ARG A 33 1.25 6.74 10.46
N GLN A 34 0.91 8.02 10.32
CA GLN A 34 1.61 9.07 11.05
C GLN A 34 1.47 8.92 12.57
N GLN A 35 0.31 8.52 13.07
CA GLN A 35 0.11 8.26 14.49
C GLN A 35 0.96 7.08 14.99
N ALA A 36 1.03 6.00 14.22
CA ALA A 36 1.89 4.86 14.53
C ALA A 36 3.38 5.25 14.56
N ASP A 37 3.84 6.03 13.58
CA ASP A 37 5.23 6.49 13.50
C ASP A 37 5.58 7.41 14.68
N LYS A 38 4.66 8.28 15.09
CA LYS A 38 4.83 9.13 16.30
C LYS A 38 4.95 8.29 17.56
N ALA A 39 4.04 7.32 17.75
CA ALA A 39 4.06 6.43 18.90
C ALA A 39 5.36 5.62 18.97
N GLU A 40 5.86 5.15 17.82
CA GLU A 40 7.12 4.43 17.73
C GLU A 40 8.32 5.33 18.10
N CYS A 41 8.39 6.55 17.57
CA CYS A 41 9.45 7.50 17.92
C CYS A 41 9.42 7.86 19.41
N GLN A 42 8.25 8.07 20.01
CA GLN A 42 8.11 8.26 21.44
C GLN A 42 8.58 7.04 22.25
N ARG A 43 8.22 5.83 21.80
CA ARG A 43 8.63 4.56 22.44
C ARG A 43 10.14 4.36 22.43
N ILE A 44 10.81 4.79 21.36
CA ILE A 44 12.28 4.75 21.25
C ILE A 44 12.94 5.80 22.17
N GLY A 45 12.18 6.78 22.65
CA GLY A 45 12.64 7.80 23.60
C GLY A 45 12.83 9.19 22.98
N PHE A 46 12.39 9.41 21.74
CA PHE A 46 12.44 10.74 21.15
C PHE A 46 11.31 11.62 21.70
N THR A 47 11.65 12.85 22.05
CA THR A 47 10.68 13.83 22.57
C THR A 47 10.02 14.60 21.44
N GLU A 48 8.68 14.70 21.45
CA GLU A 48 7.94 15.47 20.45
C GLU A 48 8.40 16.94 20.39
N GLY A 49 8.35 17.53 19.20
CA GLY A 49 8.79 18.92 18.99
C GLY A 49 10.30 19.12 18.88
N THR A 50 11.10 18.05 18.94
CA THR A 50 12.55 18.10 18.72
C THR A 50 12.93 17.75 17.28
N GLU A 51 14.08 18.24 16.82
CA GLU A 51 14.64 17.84 15.53
C GLU A 51 14.93 16.33 15.48
N ALA A 52 15.37 15.74 16.60
CA ALA A 52 15.61 14.30 16.70
C ALA A 52 14.32 13.49 16.46
N PHE A 53 13.18 13.96 16.96
CA PHE A 53 11.89 13.35 16.70
C PHE A 53 11.46 13.47 15.24
N ALA A 54 11.65 14.64 14.62
CA ALA A 54 11.39 14.82 13.19
C ALA A 54 12.27 13.91 12.33
N ASN A 55 13.56 13.78 12.68
CA ASN A 55 14.49 12.86 12.03
C ASN A 55 14.10 11.40 12.20
N CYS A 56 13.59 10.99 13.38
CA CYS A 56 13.05 9.65 13.58
C CYS A 56 11.88 9.36 12.63
N LEU A 57 10.91 10.28 12.53
CA LEU A 57 9.77 10.14 11.62
C LEU A 57 10.22 10.04 10.15
N LEU A 58 11.17 10.88 9.74
CA LEU A 58 11.73 10.85 8.38
C LEU A 58 12.45 9.52 8.09
N LYS A 59 13.24 9.00 9.04
CA LYS A 59 13.90 7.70 8.90
C LYS A 59 12.91 6.55 8.78
N LEU A 60 11.85 6.53 9.59
CA LEU A 60 10.80 5.50 9.48
C LEU A 60 10.11 5.54 8.11
N LYS A 61 9.86 6.75 7.58
CA LYS A 61 9.31 6.92 6.23
C LYS A 61 10.25 6.39 5.15
N GLU A 62 11.55 6.68 5.27
CA GLU A 62 12.58 6.20 4.35
C GLU A 62 12.69 4.66 4.38
N ILE A 63 12.76 4.07 5.56
CA ILE A 63 12.80 2.60 5.75
C ILE A 63 11.62 1.95 5.04
N ARG A 64 10.41 2.50 5.21
CA ARG A 64 9.21 1.99 4.55
C ARG A 64 9.31 2.06 3.03
N ALA A 65 9.79 3.17 2.47
CA ALA A 65 10.00 3.31 1.03
C ALA A 65 11.00 2.27 0.50
N GLN A 66 12.08 2.02 1.25
CA GLN A 66 13.05 0.98 0.91
C GLN A 66 12.46 -0.43 1.02
N GLU A 67 11.67 -0.72 2.04
CA GLU A 67 10.99 -2.01 2.19
C GLU A 67 10.01 -2.27 1.07
N GLU A 68 9.23 -1.27 0.66
CA GLU A 68 8.30 -1.35 -0.47
C GLU A 68 9.06 -1.64 -1.77
N ASN A 69 10.18 -0.96 -2.02
CA ASN A 69 11.05 -1.24 -3.15
C ASN A 69 11.63 -2.67 -3.11
N ALA A 70 12.18 -3.08 -1.97
CA ALA A 70 12.74 -4.41 -1.78
C ALA A 70 11.67 -5.52 -1.90
N ARG A 71 10.43 -5.27 -1.46
CA ARG A 71 9.29 -6.17 -1.68
C ARG A 71 8.95 -6.28 -3.16
N ALA A 72 8.91 -5.14 -3.87
CA ALA A 72 8.65 -5.15 -5.30
C ALA A 72 9.73 -5.94 -6.07
N LEU A 73 11.01 -5.74 -5.74
CA LEU A 73 12.11 -6.53 -6.34
C LEU A 73 11.99 -8.03 -6.03
N ARG A 74 11.67 -8.40 -4.78
CA ARG A 74 11.45 -9.81 -4.40
C ARG A 74 10.27 -10.43 -5.16
N GLN A 75 9.19 -9.69 -5.36
CA GLN A 75 8.06 -10.16 -6.15
C GLN A 75 8.45 -10.44 -7.61
N LEU A 76 9.28 -9.58 -8.22
CA LEU A 76 9.80 -9.82 -9.57
C LEU A 76 10.67 -11.10 -9.65
N GLN A 77 11.36 -11.43 -8.57
CA GLN A 77 12.19 -12.64 -8.47
C GLN A 77 11.39 -13.88 -8.07
N THR A 78 10.13 -13.74 -7.64
CA THR A 78 9.33 -14.87 -7.16
C THR A 78 8.85 -15.70 -8.35
N PRO A 79 9.27 -16.98 -8.47
CA PRO A 79 8.88 -17.82 -9.60
C PRO A 79 7.38 -18.13 -9.54
N SER A 80 6.72 -18.11 -10.70
CA SER A 80 5.31 -18.45 -10.82
C SER A 80 5.07 -19.93 -10.48
N PRO A 81 4.03 -20.25 -9.66
CA PRO A 81 3.66 -21.63 -9.35
C PRO A 81 3.34 -22.49 -10.57
N TRP A 82 2.98 -21.86 -11.70
CA TRP A 82 2.60 -22.54 -12.94
C TRP A 82 3.69 -22.49 -14.02
N GLY A 83 4.88 -21.96 -13.71
CA GLY A 83 6.05 -21.95 -14.61
C GLY A 83 6.02 -20.89 -15.72
N TRP A 84 4.96 -20.09 -15.84
CA TRP A 84 4.84 -19.03 -16.83
C TRP A 84 5.47 -17.72 -16.33
N GLY A 85 6.81 -17.62 -16.35
CA GLY A 85 7.54 -16.36 -16.11
C GLY A 85 7.27 -15.64 -14.77
N PRO A 86 7.77 -14.40 -14.59
CA PRO A 86 7.40 -13.54 -13.46
C PRO A 86 5.91 -13.18 -13.50
N TYR A 87 5.28 -12.96 -12.33
CA TYR A 87 3.85 -12.64 -12.24
C TYR A 87 3.47 -11.43 -13.14
N PRO A 88 2.52 -11.59 -14.08
CA PRO A 88 2.12 -10.51 -14.98
C PRO A 88 1.32 -9.46 -14.21
N GLY A 89 1.81 -8.22 -14.17
CA GLY A 89 1.06 -7.06 -13.68
C GLY A 89 1.76 -6.16 -12.66
N TYR A 90 2.98 -6.48 -12.22
CA TYR A 90 3.69 -5.65 -11.24
C TYR A 90 4.76 -4.77 -11.91
N TYR A 91 4.41 -3.53 -12.23
CA TYR A 91 5.40 -2.48 -12.50
C TYR A 91 5.69 -1.76 -11.18
N PRO A 92 6.92 -1.85 -10.64
CA PRO A 92 7.28 -1.02 -9.50
C PRO A 92 7.15 0.45 -9.93
N TYR A 93 6.35 1.23 -9.22
CA TYR A 93 6.33 2.68 -9.39
C TYR A 93 7.73 3.21 -9.09
N ARG A 94 8.35 3.80 -10.11
CA ARG A 94 9.65 4.46 -10.02
C ARG A 94 9.36 5.90 -9.60
N TYR A 95 9.53 6.21 -8.32
CA TYR A 95 9.54 7.58 -7.81
C TYR A 95 10.86 8.25 -8.20
#